data_AF-R7T9U4-F1
#
_entry.id   AF-R7T9U4-F1
#
_cell.length_a   1.000
_cell.length_b   1.000
_cell.length_c   1.000
_cell.angle_alpha   90.00
_cell.angle_beta   90.00
_cell.angle_gamma   90.00
#
_symmetry.space_group_name_H-M   'P 1'
#
loop_
_entity.id
_entity.type
_entity.pdbx_description
1 polymer ?
#
loop_
_entity_poly.entity_id
_entity_poly.type
_entity_poly.pdbx_seq_one_letter_code
_entity_poly.pdbx_strand_id
1 'polypeptide(L)'
;EFMEYSEIENHDDFYSVEEGRVHVQDQRGYYIMYDTAIQDLKSLEEDLLLVTSHYIEKDRELRTIPSSRLSNSRQKHKEVDRFAVLLDMWSHETAYLECKKELLDCYMEAYHHVTDRDERRGLAQVITNLLYQRPRFDFQANYFVRCYRLECMCLRAKTQLTKELLDRQISEQREYVAKATSSGAQYGLPLKVINKHPISVNMSRSALKNIYMLEFHPSLAFISRISQALKQAYWELYHQYQPNSVTESIIMEKKMLDCALSDWEKMLRPGSQFAHQTQREVFSENFIEDPQFMTNVLEKLLRDQEKQTARFPQKEKQEAQMQLIGKALEMVTARYRLINACSETEILSKVYQRQAASMGYDECHMFLRFVQFEFANHKESAGNPPPVFITAVQEDDSMLDRYTPNCLYLAVHELDESHVGRLIFNDEGIHAMLKGSGVESLQVVLMTQVLHKNALVAAVQQAHLCEPVKEVDFTKM
;
A
#
# COMPACT_ATOMS: atom_id res chain seq x y z
N GLU A 1 -27.70 20.88 27.05
CA GLU A 1 -28.90 20.16 26.59
C GLU A 1 -28.65 19.70 25.17
N PHE A 2 -28.06 18.51 25.01
CA PHE A 2 -27.97 17.83 23.73
C PHE A 2 -29.20 16.92 23.64
N MET A 3 -29.87 16.93 22.49
CA MET A 3 -31.23 16.45 22.26
C MET A 3 -31.64 15.19 23.03
N GLU A 4 -32.49 15.35 24.05
CA GLU A 4 -33.29 14.27 24.63
C GLU A 4 -34.43 13.95 23.65
N TYR A 5 -34.17 13.06 22.69
CA TYR A 5 -35.25 12.39 21.98
C TYR A 5 -35.79 11.30 22.92
N SER A 6 -36.86 11.61 23.64
CA SER A 6 -37.56 10.71 24.58
C SER A 6 -38.13 9.43 23.93
N GLU A 7 -38.03 9.29 22.61
CA GLU A 7 -38.56 8.17 21.84
C GLU A 7 -37.47 7.23 21.29
N ILE A 8 -36.18 7.55 21.51
CA ILE A 8 -35.06 6.71 21.10
C ILE A 8 -34.27 6.36 22.37
N GLU A 9 -34.47 5.15 22.89
CA GLU A 9 -33.58 4.61 23.93
C GLU A 9 -32.18 4.48 23.33
N ASN A 10 -31.26 5.33 23.76
CA ASN A 10 -29.86 5.21 23.38
C ASN A 10 -29.28 3.99 24.11
N HIS A 11 -29.04 2.91 23.38
CA HIS A 11 -28.44 1.69 23.90
C HIS A 11 -26.90 1.71 23.84
N ASP A 12 -26.30 2.82 23.42
CA ASP A 12 -24.85 2.94 23.32
C ASP A 12 -24.23 3.32 24.67
N ASP A 13 -23.11 2.68 24.97
CA ASP A 13 -22.27 3.03 26.12
C ASP A 13 -21.49 4.33 25.85
N PHE A 14 -21.30 5.13 26.90
CA PHE A 14 -20.55 6.38 26.86
C PHE A 14 -19.10 6.16 27.27
N TYR A 15 -18.19 6.81 26.56
CA TYR A 15 -16.76 6.71 26.81
C TYR A 15 -16.18 8.08 27.18
N SER A 16 -15.42 8.13 28.26
CA SER A 16 -14.65 9.32 28.64
C SER A 16 -13.19 8.95 28.90
N VAL A 17 -12.31 9.94 28.79
CA VAL A 17 -10.88 9.77 29.09
C VAL A 17 -10.48 10.77 30.16
N GLU A 18 -10.09 10.27 31.33
CA GLU A 18 -9.60 11.06 32.45
C GLU A 18 -8.21 10.56 32.86
N GLU A 19 -7.23 11.46 32.95
CA GLU A 19 -5.83 11.12 33.29
C GLU A 19 -5.22 9.99 32.44
N GLY A 20 -5.66 9.87 31.17
CA GLY A 20 -5.22 8.82 30.25
C GLY A 20 -5.92 7.47 30.41
N ARG A 21 -6.90 7.36 31.32
CA ARG A 21 -7.70 6.15 31.55
C ARG A 21 -9.04 6.28 30.85
N VAL A 22 -9.47 5.19 30.22
CA VAL A 22 -10.80 5.13 29.59
C VAL A 22 -11.80 4.70 30.64
N HIS A 23 -12.87 5.47 30.80
CA HIS A 23 -14.03 5.13 31.60
C HIS A 23 -15.20 4.84 30.68
N VAL A 24 -15.92 3.76 30.98
CA VAL A 24 -17.13 3.36 30.25
C VAL A 24 -18.31 3.52 31.19
N GLN A 25 -19.33 4.23 30.73
CA GLN A 25 -20.60 4.37 31.42
C GLN A 25 -21.70 3.72 30.60
N ASP A 26 -22.60 2.99 31.25
CA ASP A 26 -23.79 2.44 30.59
C ASP A 26 -24.76 3.56 30.17
N GLN A 27 -25.83 3.20 29.46
CA GLN A 27 -26.91 4.12 29.06
C GLN A 27 -27.56 4.88 30.25
N ARG A 28 -27.35 4.43 31.49
CA ARG A 28 -27.88 5.04 32.72
C ARG A 28 -26.83 5.89 33.47
N GLY A 29 -25.62 5.99 32.94
CA GLY A 29 -24.50 6.74 33.52
C GLY A 29 -23.72 5.99 34.60
N TYR A 30 -23.94 4.68 34.80
CA TYR A 30 -23.16 3.88 35.74
C TYR A 30 -21.84 3.44 35.11
N TYR A 31 -20.74 3.57 35.85
CA TYR A 31 -19.47 3.01 35.43
C TYR A 31 -19.54 1.48 35.35
N ILE A 32 -19.18 0.93 34.20
CA ILE A 32 -19.18 -0.51 33.94
C ILE A 32 -17.82 -0.96 33.42
N MET A 33 -17.57 -2.27 33.56
CA MET A 33 -16.49 -2.98 32.90
C MET A 33 -17.09 -4.21 32.22
N TYR A 34 -16.77 -4.43 30.95
CA TYR A 34 -17.30 -5.58 30.23
C TYR A 34 -16.74 -6.89 30.79
N ASP A 35 -17.62 -7.88 30.98
CA ASP A 35 -17.24 -9.20 31.48
C ASP A 35 -16.13 -9.84 30.63
N THR A 36 -16.19 -9.68 29.30
CA THR A 36 -15.16 -10.15 28.37
C THR A 36 -13.80 -9.51 28.65
N ALA A 37 -13.75 -8.21 28.97
CA ALA A 37 -12.49 -7.55 29.30
C ALA A 37 -11.89 -8.07 30.61
N ILE A 38 -12.73 -8.40 31.59
CA ILE A 38 -12.31 -9.02 32.86
C ILE A 38 -11.79 -10.45 32.61
N GLN A 39 -12.46 -11.23 31.77
CA GLN A 39 -12.04 -12.58 31.40
C GLN A 39 -10.71 -12.57 30.63
N ASP A 40 -10.55 -11.68 29.66
CA ASP A 40 -9.32 -11.51 28.90
C ASP A 40 -8.14 -11.09 29.79
N LEU A 41 -8.38 -10.22 30.78
CA LEU A 41 -7.36 -9.85 31.75
C LEU A 41 -6.92 -11.05 32.59
N LYS A 42 -7.86 -11.86 33.10
CA LYS A 42 -7.51 -13.07 33.87
C LYS A 42 -6.71 -14.08 33.05
N SER A 43 -7.10 -14.32 31.80
CA SER A 43 -6.34 -15.20 30.91
C SER A 43 -4.93 -14.65 30.65
N LEU A 44 -4.80 -13.33 30.47
CA LEU A 44 -3.51 -12.69 30.30
C LEU A 44 -2.64 -12.82 31.57
N GLU A 45 -3.22 -12.62 32.75
CA GLU A 45 -2.50 -12.80 34.03
C GLU A 45 -1.89 -14.20 34.14
N GLU A 46 -2.65 -15.24 33.80
CA GLU A 46 -2.16 -16.62 33.80
C GLU A 46 -0.99 -16.82 32.83
N ASP A 47 -1.12 -16.33 31.59
CA ASP A 47 -0.06 -16.41 30.57
C ASP A 47 1.22 -15.68 31.01
N LEU A 48 1.09 -14.45 31.53
CA LEU A 48 2.23 -13.65 31.98
C LEU A 48 2.94 -14.30 33.18
N LEU A 49 2.20 -14.95 34.07
CA LEU A 49 2.77 -15.71 35.20
C LEU A 49 3.56 -16.93 34.72
N LEU A 50 3.07 -17.65 33.71
CA LEU A 50 3.79 -18.78 33.11
C LEU A 50 5.09 -18.33 32.44
N VAL A 51 5.03 -17.27 31.62
CA VAL A 51 6.23 -16.70 30.98
C VAL A 51 7.22 -16.24 32.04
N THR A 52 6.76 -15.50 33.04
CA THR A 52 7.62 -15.00 34.14
C THR A 52 8.29 -16.16 34.89
N SER A 53 7.53 -17.20 35.23
CA SER A 53 8.04 -18.38 35.94
C SER A 53 9.14 -19.09 35.13
N HIS A 54 8.94 -19.27 33.82
CA HIS A 54 9.94 -19.84 32.93
C HIS A 54 11.27 -19.08 32.97
N TYR A 55 11.27 -17.75 32.90
CA TYR A 55 12.52 -16.98 32.92
C TYR A 55 13.18 -16.94 34.30
N ILE A 56 12.40 -17.03 35.39
CA ILE A 56 12.95 -17.18 36.75
C ILE A 56 13.64 -18.54 36.90
N GLU A 57 13.03 -19.61 36.40
CA GLU A 57 13.61 -20.96 36.44
C GLU A 57 14.83 -21.10 35.54
N LYS A 58 14.77 -20.56 34.32
CA LYS A 58 15.91 -20.54 33.40
C LYS A 58 17.14 -19.86 33.99
N ASP A 59 16.97 -18.72 34.67
CA ASP A 59 18.08 -18.06 35.37
C ASP A 59 18.61 -18.91 36.53
N ARG A 60 17.74 -19.63 37.24
CA ARG A 60 18.14 -20.59 38.29
C ARG A 60 18.98 -21.74 37.73
N GLU A 61 18.61 -22.30 36.57
CA GLU A 61 19.36 -23.37 35.90
C GLU A 61 20.73 -22.91 35.40
N LEU A 62 20.81 -21.71 34.82
CA LEU A 62 22.10 -21.13 34.40
C LEU A 62 23.06 -20.93 35.58
N ARG A 63 22.54 -20.77 36.81
CA ARG A 63 23.35 -20.69 38.04
C ARG A 63 23.82 -22.05 38.55
N THR A 64 23.12 -23.15 38.26
CA THR A 64 23.46 -24.49 38.78
C THR A 64 24.49 -25.24 37.91
N ILE A 65 24.80 -24.74 36.70
CA ILE A 65 25.85 -25.29 35.84
C ILE A 65 27.23 -25.01 36.48
N PRO A 66 28.04 -26.04 36.81
CA PRO A 66 29.36 -25.84 37.41
C PRO A 66 30.30 -25.13 36.43
N SER A 67 30.63 -23.87 36.71
CA SER A 67 31.61 -23.12 35.93
C SER A 67 33.02 -23.66 36.21
N SER A 68 33.51 -24.63 35.44
CA SER A 68 34.88 -25.15 35.60
C SER A 68 35.99 -24.20 35.11
N ARG A 69 35.67 -22.99 34.59
CA ARG A 69 36.70 -22.06 34.06
C ARG A 69 36.32 -20.57 34.09
N LEU A 70 35.63 -20.05 35.12
CA LEU A 70 35.39 -18.60 35.21
C LEU A 70 35.65 -18.09 36.64
N SER A 71 36.33 -16.94 36.69
CA SER A 71 36.96 -16.32 37.86
C SER A 71 36.05 -16.14 39.08
N ASN A 72 36.69 -16.09 40.24
CA ASN A 72 36.15 -15.95 41.61
C ASN A 72 35.27 -14.71 41.89
N SER A 73 34.69 -14.04 40.89
CA SER A 73 33.81 -12.88 41.07
C SER A 73 32.31 -13.15 40.91
N ARG A 74 31.89 -14.37 40.50
CA ARG A 74 30.47 -14.73 40.34
C ARG A 74 29.81 -15.35 41.57
N GLN A 75 30.55 -15.56 42.66
CA GLN A 75 30.09 -16.30 43.84
C GLN A 75 29.12 -15.54 44.78
N LYS A 76 28.53 -14.41 44.36
CA LYS A 76 27.56 -13.62 45.16
C LYS A 76 26.46 -12.95 44.32
N HIS A 77 25.87 -13.66 43.35
CA HIS A 77 24.66 -13.15 42.70
C HIS A 77 23.42 -13.46 43.57
N LYS A 78 22.78 -12.39 44.06
CA LYS A 78 21.53 -12.39 44.85
C LYS A 78 20.45 -13.24 44.16
N GLU A 79 19.54 -13.84 44.94
CA GLU A 79 18.33 -14.51 44.43
C GLU A 79 17.63 -13.65 43.35
N VAL A 80 16.99 -14.29 42.37
CA VAL A 80 16.21 -13.57 41.35
C VAL A 80 15.13 -12.75 42.06
N ASP A 81 15.15 -11.44 41.84
CA ASP A 81 14.11 -10.55 42.34
C ASP A 81 12.82 -10.77 41.54
N ARG A 82 11.94 -11.61 42.09
CA ARG A 82 10.68 -11.98 41.44
C ARG A 82 9.75 -10.78 41.25
N PHE A 83 9.79 -9.80 42.16
CA PHE A 83 8.97 -8.60 42.03
C PHE A 83 9.47 -7.73 40.88
N ALA A 84 10.79 -7.61 40.70
CA ALA A 84 11.35 -6.91 39.54
C ALA A 84 10.96 -7.57 38.22
N VAL A 85 11.01 -8.91 38.12
CA VAL A 85 10.60 -9.62 36.90
C VAL A 85 9.10 -9.43 36.59
N LEU A 86 8.24 -9.50 37.61
CA LEU A 86 6.80 -9.22 37.43
C LEU A 86 6.54 -7.77 37.03
N LEU A 87 7.25 -6.81 37.63
CA LEU A 87 7.14 -5.41 37.27
C LEU A 87 7.57 -5.16 35.82
N ASP A 88 8.68 -5.76 35.38
CA ASP A 88 9.14 -5.72 33.99
C ASP A 88 8.06 -6.28 33.05
N MET A 89 7.48 -7.44 33.38
CA MET A 89 6.45 -8.08 32.56
C MET A 89 5.23 -7.18 32.36
N TRP A 90 4.64 -6.67 33.44
CA TRP A 90 3.48 -5.78 33.38
C TRP A 90 3.78 -4.45 32.71
N SER A 91 4.95 -3.87 32.95
CA SER A 91 5.35 -2.61 32.32
C SER A 91 5.48 -2.77 30.80
N HIS A 92 6.06 -3.87 30.32
CA HIS A 92 6.21 -4.11 28.89
C HIS A 92 4.91 -4.57 28.21
N GLU A 93 4.05 -5.34 28.90
CA GLU A 93 2.70 -5.65 28.40
C GLU A 93 1.86 -4.38 28.25
N THR A 94 1.90 -3.49 29.24
CA THR A 94 1.20 -2.19 29.17
C THR A 94 1.69 -1.38 27.98
N ALA A 95 3.00 -1.25 27.80
CA ALA A 95 3.58 -0.52 26.65
C ALA A 95 3.21 -1.16 25.30
N TYR A 96 3.10 -2.49 25.24
CA TYR A 96 2.65 -3.20 24.04
C TYR A 96 1.17 -2.90 23.73
N LEU A 97 0.30 -2.95 24.74
CA LEU A 97 -1.13 -2.63 24.60
C LEU A 97 -1.35 -1.17 24.19
N GLU A 98 -0.54 -0.23 24.70
CA GLU A 98 -0.56 1.17 24.26
C GLU A 98 -0.22 1.30 22.76
N CYS A 99 0.88 0.68 22.31
CA CYS A 99 1.25 0.70 20.89
C CYS A 99 0.18 0.03 20.01
N LYS A 100 -0.45 -1.04 20.52
CA LYS A 100 -1.53 -1.76 19.83
C LYS A 100 -2.78 -0.90 19.70
N LYS A 101 -3.13 -0.18 20.76
CA LYS A 101 -4.25 0.77 20.78
C LYS A 101 -4.04 1.89 19.77
N GLU A 102 -2.84 2.48 19.69
CA GLU A 102 -2.56 3.55 18.72
C GLU A 102 -2.81 3.11 17.27
N LEU A 103 -2.42 1.88 16.90
CA LEU A 103 -2.71 1.32 15.59
C LEU A 103 -4.21 1.03 15.40
N LEU A 104 -4.86 0.49 16.43
CA LEU A 104 -6.30 0.20 16.43
C LEU A 104 -7.11 1.47 16.19
N ASP A 105 -6.76 2.57 16.87
CA ASP A 105 -7.46 3.84 16.75
C ASP A 105 -7.42 4.35 15.31
N CYS A 106 -6.28 4.22 14.60
CA CYS A 106 -6.20 4.54 13.16
C CYS A 106 -7.18 3.70 12.31
N TYR A 107 -7.25 2.39 12.54
CA TYR A 107 -8.17 1.52 11.79
C TYR A 107 -9.63 1.77 12.13
N MET A 108 -9.95 2.07 13.39
CA MET A 108 -11.31 2.40 13.83
C MET A 108 -11.79 3.72 13.23
N GLU A 109 -10.95 4.75 13.19
CA GLU A 109 -11.30 6.00 12.49
C GLU A 109 -11.55 5.76 11.00
N ALA A 110 -10.68 4.99 10.33
CA ALA A 110 -10.90 4.60 8.94
C ALA A 110 -12.21 3.82 8.75
N TYR A 111 -12.52 2.90 9.67
CA TYR A 111 -13.72 2.06 9.64
C TYR A 111 -15.01 2.87 9.68
N HIS A 112 -15.04 3.98 10.42
CA HIS A 112 -16.19 4.89 10.47
C HIS A 112 -16.49 5.59 9.13
N HIS A 113 -15.51 5.65 8.22
CA HIS A 113 -15.69 6.22 6.88
C HIS A 113 -16.09 5.20 5.81
N VAL A 114 -16.00 3.89 6.08
CA VAL A 114 -16.26 2.85 5.08
C VAL A 114 -17.75 2.56 4.98
N THR A 115 -18.31 2.82 3.80
CA THR A 115 -19.72 2.54 3.48
C THR A 115 -19.92 1.20 2.76
N ASP A 116 -18.93 0.75 1.99
CA ASP A 116 -18.99 -0.52 1.27
C ASP A 116 -18.92 -1.72 2.24
N ARG A 117 -19.81 -2.70 2.05
CA ARG A 117 -19.95 -3.83 2.96
C ARG A 117 -18.74 -4.75 2.96
N ASP A 118 -18.15 -5.01 1.79
CA ASP A 118 -17.10 -6.01 1.66
C ASP A 118 -15.75 -5.42 2.10
N GLU A 119 -15.49 -4.16 1.77
CA GLU A 119 -14.34 -3.43 2.33
C GLU A 119 -14.47 -3.25 3.85
N ARG A 120 -15.67 -2.94 4.36
CA ARG A 120 -15.93 -2.83 5.81
C ARG A 120 -15.66 -4.15 6.52
N ARG A 121 -16.05 -5.28 5.92
CA ARG A 121 -15.74 -6.62 6.44
C ARG A 121 -14.23 -6.88 6.44
N GLY A 122 -13.53 -6.52 5.37
CA GLY A 122 -12.07 -6.65 5.27
C GLY A 122 -11.35 -5.87 6.37
N LEU A 123 -11.74 -4.62 6.60
CA LEU A 123 -11.17 -3.79 7.66
C LEU A 123 -11.54 -4.28 9.07
N ALA A 124 -12.79 -4.72 9.28
CA ALA A 124 -13.19 -5.35 10.55
C ALA A 124 -12.33 -6.57 10.87
N GLN A 125 -12.02 -7.41 9.88
CA GLN A 125 -11.14 -8.57 10.07
C GLN A 125 -9.73 -8.15 10.48
N VAL A 126 -9.18 -7.08 9.89
CA VAL A 126 -7.88 -6.53 10.30
C VAL A 126 -7.91 -6.05 11.74
N ILE A 127 -8.96 -5.32 12.14
CA ILE A 127 -9.18 -4.87 13.52
C ILE A 127 -9.25 -6.06 14.48
N THR A 128 -10.08 -7.07 14.19
CA THR A 128 -10.22 -8.26 15.04
C THR A 128 -8.92 -9.05 15.16
N ASN A 129 -8.18 -9.22 14.05
CA ASN A 129 -6.88 -9.88 14.07
C ASN A 129 -5.88 -9.13 14.95
N LEU A 130 -5.88 -7.79 14.87
CA LEU A 130 -5.02 -6.95 15.71
C LEU A 130 -5.43 -7.05 17.18
N LEU A 131 -6.73 -7.00 17.50
CA LEU A 131 -7.22 -7.15 18.87
C LEU A 131 -6.73 -8.45 19.50
N TYR A 132 -6.84 -9.57 18.77
CA TYR A 132 -6.40 -10.89 19.21
C TYR A 132 -4.87 -11.04 19.28
N GLN A 133 -4.10 -10.18 18.60
CA GLN A 133 -2.65 -10.29 18.56
C GLN A 133 -2.02 -10.15 19.96
N ARG A 134 -1.13 -11.11 20.27
CA ARG A 134 -0.27 -11.16 21.46
C ARG A 134 1.20 -11.01 21.05
N PRO A 135 2.08 -10.53 21.95
CA PRO A 135 3.51 -10.49 21.70
C PRO A 135 4.07 -11.91 21.53
N ARG A 136 5.01 -12.09 20.59
CA ARG A 136 5.72 -13.37 20.44
C ARG A 136 6.86 -13.45 21.45
N PHE A 137 7.04 -14.62 22.06
CA PHE A 137 8.11 -14.88 23.03
C PHE A 137 9.18 -15.80 22.46
N ASP A 138 10.44 -15.40 22.65
CA ASP A 138 11.60 -16.25 22.39
C ASP A 138 12.10 -16.86 23.71
N PHE A 139 11.60 -18.05 24.05
CA PHE A 139 11.99 -18.76 25.26
C PHE A 139 13.47 -19.21 25.25
N GLN A 140 14.12 -19.23 24.09
CA GLN A 140 15.56 -19.49 23.98
C GLN A 140 16.40 -18.26 24.30
N ALA A 141 15.86 -17.05 24.15
CA ALA A 141 16.53 -15.81 24.56
C ALA A 141 16.76 -15.73 26.07
N ASN A 142 17.73 -14.91 26.50
CA ASN A 142 18.06 -14.75 27.92
C ASN A 142 16.93 -14.10 28.74
N TYR A 143 16.16 -13.19 28.12
CA TYR A 143 15.09 -12.46 28.80
C TYR A 143 14.05 -11.94 27.79
N PHE A 144 12.78 -11.87 28.22
CA PHE A 144 11.63 -11.53 27.36
C PHE A 144 11.57 -10.05 26.92
N VAL A 145 12.17 -9.13 27.69
CA VAL A 145 12.11 -7.67 27.44
C VAL A 145 12.53 -7.30 26.02
N ARG A 146 13.52 -8.01 25.46
CA ARG A 146 13.97 -7.76 24.08
C ARG A 146 12.85 -8.03 23.06
N CYS A 147 12.09 -9.12 23.23
CA CYS A 147 11.00 -9.46 22.32
C CYS A 147 9.91 -8.40 22.38
N TYR A 148 9.49 -8.00 23.60
CA TYR A 148 8.53 -6.91 23.79
C TYR A 148 8.94 -5.61 23.11
N ARG A 149 10.19 -5.18 23.31
CA ARG A 149 10.68 -3.93 22.69
C ARG A 149 10.61 -4.01 21.17
N LEU A 150 10.98 -5.14 20.59
CA LEU A 150 10.93 -5.35 19.14
C LEU A 150 9.48 -5.40 18.62
N GLU A 151 8.57 -6.05 19.34
CA GLU A 151 7.13 -6.05 19.00
C GLU A 151 6.53 -4.64 19.04
N CYS A 152 6.83 -3.86 20.08
CA CYS A 152 6.41 -2.46 20.16
C CYS A 152 6.98 -1.63 19.00
N MET A 153 8.24 -1.87 18.60
CA MET A 153 8.84 -1.22 17.43
C MET A 153 8.11 -1.58 16.13
N CYS A 154 7.71 -2.84 15.96
CA CYS A 154 6.92 -3.26 14.79
C CYS A 154 5.55 -2.59 14.78
N LEU A 155 4.85 -2.55 15.91
CA LEU A 155 3.56 -1.88 16.02
C LEU A 155 3.68 -0.38 15.71
N ARG A 156 4.66 0.32 16.29
CA ARG A 156 4.88 1.74 16.02
C ARG A 156 5.19 2.03 14.55
N ALA A 157 6.01 1.20 13.90
CA ALA A 157 6.29 1.34 12.47
C ALA A 157 5.04 1.13 11.62
N LYS A 158 4.20 0.12 11.94
CA LYS A 158 2.89 -0.09 11.30
C LYS A 158 1.95 1.09 11.52
N THR A 159 1.90 1.65 12.73
CA THR A 159 1.09 2.83 13.06
C THR A 159 1.54 4.03 12.24
N GLN A 160 2.84 4.30 12.17
CA GLN A 160 3.38 5.41 11.42
C GLN A 160 3.00 5.31 9.93
N LEU A 161 3.25 4.14 9.31
CA LEU A 161 2.93 3.91 7.90
C LEU A 161 1.43 4.07 7.63
N THR A 162 0.60 3.47 8.48
CA THR A 162 -0.87 3.53 8.37
C THR A 162 -1.36 4.97 8.48
N LYS A 163 -0.86 5.71 9.47
CA LYS A 163 -1.24 7.10 9.72
C LYS A 163 -0.84 8.00 8.56
N GLU A 164 0.41 7.94 8.10
CA GLU A 164 0.91 8.78 6.99
C GLU A 164 0.11 8.55 5.71
N LEU A 165 -0.25 7.30 5.41
CA LEU A 165 -1.03 6.96 4.23
C LEU A 165 -2.46 7.49 4.31
N LEU A 166 -3.15 7.25 5.43
CA LEU A 166 -4.52 7.69 5.63
C LEU A 166 -4.60 9.23 5.68
N ASP A 167 -3.66 9.89 6.36
CA ASP A 167 -3.60 11.36 6.44
C ASP A 167 -3.32 12.00 5.07
N ARG A 168 -2.55 11.34 4.21
CA ARG A 168 -2.34 11.76 2.83
C ARG A 168 -3.62 11.61 2.01
N GLN A 169 -4.28 10.46 2.08
CA GLN A 169 -5.55 10.21 1.39
C GLN A 169 -6.64 11.21 1.79
N ILE A 170 -6.79 11.51 3.09
CA ILE A 170 -7.72 12.53 3.57
C ILE A 170 -7.46 13.88 2.89
N SER A 171 -6.18 14.26 2.73
CA SER A 171 -5.80 15.54 2.14
C SER A 171 -6.06 15.61 0.64
N GLU A 172 -5.69 14.55 -0.08
CA GLU A 172 -5.92 14.44 -1.52
C GLU A 172 -7.42 14.43 -1.85
N GLN A 173 -8.24 13.74 -1.04
CA GLN A 173 -9.68 13.76 -1.19
C GLN A 173 -10.30 15.13 -0.90
N ARG A 174 -9.84 15.85 0.12
CA ARG A 174 -10.28 17.23 0.40
C ARG A 174 -10.00 18.15 -0.78
N GLU A 175 -8.81 18.05 -1.36
CA GLU A 175 -8.44 18.82 -2.54
C GLU A 175 -9.35 18.50 -3.73
N TYR A 176 -9.59 17.21 -4.00
CA TYR A 176 -10.48 16.77 -5.06
C TYR A 176 -11.92 17.27 -4.86
N VAL A 177 -12.49 17.12 -3.66
CA VAL A 177 -13.86 17.58 -3.37
C VAL A 177 -13.96 19.10 -3.47
N ALA A 178 -12.92 19.85 -3.05
CA ALA A 178 -12.88 21.30 -3.20
C ALA A 178 -12.95 21.71 -4.69
N LYS A 179 -12.15 21.07 -5.56
CA LYS A 179 -12.19 21.30 -7.01
C LYS A 179 -13.52 20.89 -7.63
N ALA A 180 -14.06 19.73 -7.25
CA ALA A 180 -15.34 19.24 -7.78
C ALA A 180 -16.51 20.17 -7.40
N THR A 181 -16.45 20.84 -6.24
CA THR A 181 -17.57 21.63 -5.70
C THR A 181 -17.39 23.15 -5.79
N SER A 182 -16.33 23.67 -6.42
CA SER A 182 -16.11 25.13 -6.52
C SER A 182 -17.20 25.88 -7.30
N SER A 183 -17.92 25.20 -8.21
CA SER A 183 -19.03 25.78 -8.99
C SER A 183 -20.39 25.67 -8.30
N GLY A 184 -20.43 25.17 -7.06
CA GLY A 184 -21.66 24.90 -6.30
C GLY A 184 -22.04 23.41 -6.29
N ALA A 185 -22.94 23.04 -5.37
CA ALA A 185 -23.44 21.67 -5.28
C ALA A 185 -24.42 21.38 -6.41
N GLN A 186 -24.11 20.40 -7.25
CA GLN A 186 -25.00 19.87 -8.28
C GLN A 186 -25.33 18.40 -8.00
N TYR A 187 -26.43 17.91 -8.56
CA TYR A 187 -26.85 16.53 -8.38
C TYR A 187 -25.79 15.56 -8.92
N GLY A 188 -25.43 14.55 -8.12
CA GLY A 188 -24.41 13.56 -8.48
C GLY A 188 -22.96 13.94 -8.16
N LEU A 189 -22.69 15.17 -7.69
CA LEU A 189 -21.38 15.56 -7.18
C LEU A 189 -21.23 15.24 -5.68
N PRO A 190 -19.99 15.06 -5.18
CA PRO A 190 -19.76 14.95 -3.74
C PRO A 190 -20.27 16.20 -3.00
N LEU A 191 -20.71 16.02 -1.76
CA LEU A 191 -21.11 17.13 -0.91
C LEU A 191 -19.90 18.01 -0.59
N LYS A 192 -20.07 19.33 -0.68
CA LYS A 192 -19.04 20.29 -0.31
C LYS A 192 -18.70 20.14 1.18
N VAL A 193 -17.41 20.00 1.49
CA VAL A 193 -16.92 19.95 2.87
C VAL A 193 -17.15 21.30 3.55
N ILE A 194 -17.81 21.28 4.71
CA ILE A 194 -18.09 22.48 5.51
C ILE A 194 -16.96 22.67 6.53
N ASN A 195 -15.99 23.51 6.18
CA ASN A 195 -14.78 23.74 6.97
C ASN A 195 -15.03 24.70 8.15
N LYS A 196 -15.86 24.28 9.12
CA LYS A 196 -16.16 25.09 10.32
C LYS A 196 -15.29 24.69 11.51
N HIS A 197 -15.61 23.56 12.14
CA HIS A 197 -14.90 23.07 13.31
C HIS A 197 -14.47 21.63 13.06
N PRO A 198 -13.17 21.32 13.13
CA PRO A 198 -12.71 19.95 13.09
C PRO A 198 -13.16 19.22 14.37
N ILE A 199 -13.50 17.95 14.22
CA ILE A 199 -13.87 17.04 15.30
C ILE A 199 -12.87 15.88 15.37
N SER A 200 -12.67 15.35 16.57
CA SER A 200 -12.03 14.05 16.76
C SER A 200 -13.12 12.98 16.76
N VAL A 201 -12.96 11.98 15.89
CA VAL A 201 -13.94 10.87 15.80
C VAL A 201 -13.79 9.91 16.98
N ASN A 202 -12.55 9.66 17.40
CA ASN A 202 -12.24 8.82 18.55
C ASN A 202 -11.87 9.67 19.77
N MET A 203 -12.65 9.53 20.86
CA MET A 203 -12.35 10.08 22.19
C MET A 203 -11.92 11.58 22.12
N SER A 204 -11.10 12.01 23.09
CA SER A 204 -10.57 13.37 23.17
C SER A 204 -9.42 13.66 22.19
N ARG A 205 -8.87 12.66 21.48
CA ARG A 205 -7.73 12.83 20.57
C ARG A 205 -7.84 11.95 19.34
N SER A 206 -7.86 12.58 18.17
CA SER A 206 -7.89 11.85 16.89
C SER A 206 -6.55 11.17 16.59
N ALA A 207 -6.63 9.95 16.07
CA ALA A 207 -5.46 9.17 15.66
C ALA A 207 -4.94 9.64 14.28
N LEU A 208 -5.85 9.95 13.37
CA LEU A 208 -5.62 10.54 12.06
C LEU A 208 -5.83 12.06 12.08
N LYS A 209 -5.79 12.69 10.91
CA LYS A 209 -6.21 14.08 10.73
C LYS A 209 -7.66 14.27 11.18
N ASN A 210 -7.87 15.28 12.02
CA ASN A 210 -9.22 15.69 12.42
C ASN A 210 -10.08 15.96 11.17
N ILE A 211 -11.33 15.48 11.22
CA ILE A 211 -12.31 15.61 10.14
C ILE A 211 -13.35 16.67 10.48
N TYR A 212 -14.14 17.11 9.50
CA TYR A 212 -15.33 17.93 9.76
C TYR A 212 -16.57 17.04 10.02
N MET A 213 -17.57 17.56 10.73
CA MET A 213 -18.75 16.80 11.22
C MET A 213 -19.51 16.00 10.15
N LEU A 214 -19.48 16.42 8.89
CA LEU A 214 -20.16 15.76 7.76
C LEU A 214 -19.18 15.38 6.65
N GLU A 215 -17.91 15.21 7.00
CA GLU A 215 -16.86 14.80 6.08
C GLU A 215 -16.71 13.28 6.09
N PHE A 216 -16.74 12.69 4.90
CA PHE A 216 -16.59 11.25 4.73
C PHE A 216 -15.51 10.95 3.70
N HIS A 217 -14.68 9.93 4.01
CA HIS A 217 -13.57 9.52 3.17
C HIS A 217 -13.65 8.04 2.80
N PRO A 218 -14.47 7.66 1.79
CA PRO A 218 -14.63 6.26 1.41
C PRO A 218 -13.34 5.56 0.96
N SER A 219 -12.31 6.29 0.53
CA SER A 219 -11.04 5.68 0.10
C SER A 219 -10.25 5.06 1.25
N LEU A 220 -10.51 5.44 2.50
CA LEU A 220 -9.80 4.89 3.66
C LEU A 220 -10.06 3.38 3.80
N ALA A 221 -11.12 2.87 3.17
CA ALA A 221 -11.42 1.46 3.01
C ALA A 221 -10.23 0.60 2.53
N PHE A 222 -9.41 1.15 1.64
CA PHE A 222 -8.31 0.42 1.00
C PHE A 222 -7.17 0.04 1.95
N ILE A 223 -7.15 0.59 3.17
CA ILE A 223 -6.09 0.28 4.15
C ILE A 223 -6.04 -1.21 4.51
N SER A 224 -7.18 -1.92 4.42
CA SER A 224 -7.25 -3.36 4.64
C SER A 224 -6.30 -4.15 3.72
N ARG A 225 -6.15 -3.69 2.47
CA ARG A 225 -5.28 -4.29 1.45
C ARG A 225 -3.80 -4.08 1.76
N ILE A 226 -3.45 -2.96 2.37
CA ILE A 226 -2.07 -2.67 2.79
C ILE A 226 -1.67 -3.60 3.93
N SER A 227 -2.56 -3.80 4.92
CA SER A 227 -2.33 -4.77 5.99
C SER A 227 -2.13 -6.19 5.44
N GLN A 228 -2.89 -6.58 4.40
CA GLN A 228 -2.72 -7.86 3.73
C GLN A 228 -1.40 -7.95 2.96
N ALA A 229 -1.02 -6.91 2.22
CA ALA A 229 0.23 -6.85 1.46
C ALA A 229 1.47 -6.95 2.38
N LEU A 230 1.48 -6.22 3.50
CA LEU A 230 2.55 -6.31 4.49
C LEU A 230 2.66 -7.71 5.10
N LYS A 231 1.52 -8.37 5.35
CA LYS A 231 1.50 -9.76 5.82
C LYS A 231 2.08 -10.71 4.77
N GLN A 232 1.72 -10.55 3.50
CA GLN A 232 2.26 -11.37 2.41
C GLN A 232 3.77 -11.18 2.26
N ALA A 233 4.24 -9.93 2.21
CA ALA A 233 5.66 -9.61 2.14
C ALA A 233 6.45 -10.22 3.32
N TYR A 234 5.89 -10.18 4.54
CA TYR A 234 6.51 -10.83 5.69
C TYR A 234 6.65 -12.35 5.49
N TRP A 235 5.61 -13.03 4.97
CA TRP A 235 5.67 -14.48 4.76
C TRP A 235 6.60 -14.88 3.62
N GLU A 236 6.67 -14.10 2.54
CA GLU A 236 7.64 -14.30 1.48
C GLU A 236 9.07 -14.24 2.01
N LEU A 237 9.38 -13.21 2.81
CA LEU A 237 10.67 -13.11 3.51
C LEU A 237 10.87 -14.26 4.49
N TYR A 238 9.85 -14.65 5.25
CA TYR A 238 9.96 -15.75 6.19
C TYR A 238 10.33 -17.07 5.49
N HIS A 239 9.70 -17.36 4.35
CA HIS A 239 9.97 -18.58 3.58
C HIS A 239 11.35 -18.56 2.91
N GLN A 240 11.82 -17.40 2.44
CA GLN A 240 13.12 -17.25 1.80
C GLN A 240 14.29 -17.30 2.82
N TYR A 241 14.14 -16.63 3.96
CA TYR A 241 15.21 -16.48 4.95
C TYR A 241 15.21 -17.57 6.03
N GLN A 242 14.05 -18.16 6.35
CA GLN A 242 13.88 -19.19 7.38
C GLN A 242 14.56 -18.82 8.72
N PRO A 243 14.04 -17.81 9.44
CA PRO A 243 14.67 -17.34 10.68
C PRO A 243 14.75 -18.46 11.73
N ASN A 244 15.88 -18.56 12.40
CA ASN A 244 16.19 -19.65 13.34
C ASN A 244 15.58 -19.43 14.73
N SER A 245 15.10 -18.21 15.02
CA SER A 245 14.45 -17.88 16.28
C SER A 245 13.31 -16.89 16.10
N VAL A 246 12.43 -16.83 17.11
CA VAL A 246 11.34 -15.86 17.18
C VAL A 246 11.91 -14.44 17.16
N THR A 247 13.00 -14.18 17.89
CA THR A 247 13.64 -12.85 17.89
C THR A 247 14.12 -12.44 16.50
N GLU A 248 14.74 -13.36 15.74
CA GLU A 248 15.19 -13.11 14.38
C GLU A 248 14.01 -12.80 13.45
N SER A 249 12.91 -13.53 13.61
CA SER A 249 11.66 -13.31 12.88
C SER A 249 11.06 -11.92 13.13
N ILE A 250 11.05 -11.45 14.38
CA ILE A 250 10.54 -10.09 14.72
C ILE A 250 11.49 -9.02 14.14
N ILE A 251 12.80 -9.22 14.20
CA ILE A 251 13.78 -8.28 13.63
C ILE A 251 13.61 -8.18 12.11
N MET A 252 13.36 -9.29 11.43
CA MET A 252 13.07 -9.32 10.00
C MET A 252 11.81 -8.51 9.67
N GLU A 253 10.72 -8.72 10.42
CA GLU A 253 9.49 -7.93 10.27
C GLU A 253 9.74 -6.43 10.47
N LYS A 254 10.49 -6.06 11.51
CA LYS A 254 10.85 -4.67 11.80
C LYS A 254 11.62 -4.04 10.63
N LYS A 255 12.61 -4.73 10.08
CA LYS A 255 13.40 -4.25 8.94
C LYS A 255 12.54 -4.09 7.68
N MET A 256 11.64 -5.04 7.42
CA MET A 256 10.69 -4.94 6.31
C MET A 256 9.81 -3.69 6.46
N LEU A 257 9.30 -3.40 7.66
CA LEU A 257 8.50 -2.21 7.94
C LEU A 257 9.30 -0.91 7.79
N ASP A 258 10.56 -0.88 8.23
CA ASP A 258 11.44 0.29 8.01
C ASP A 258 11.67 0.54 6.51
N CYS A 259 11.85 -0.52 5.72
CA CYS A 259 11.96 -0.40 4.27
C CYS A 259 10.68 0.16 3.66
N ALA A 260 9.51 -0.35 4.07
CA ALA A 260 8.21 0.15 3.59
C ALA A 260 8.01 1.64 3.94
N LEU A 261 8.38 2.07 5.14
CA LEU A 261 8.36 3.49 5.53
C LEU A 261 9.30 4.33 4.69
N SER A 262 10.55 3.88 4.51
CA SER A 262 11.53 4.62 3.71
C SER A 262 11.13 4.75 2.25
N ASP A 263 10.54 3.69 1.69
CA ASP A 263 10.05 3.68 0.30
C ASP A 263 8.82 4.59 0.15
N TRP A 264 7.93 4.64 1.15
CA TRP A 264 6.81 5.58 1.18
C TRP A 264 7.27 7.04 1.22
N GLU A 265 8.22 7.38 2.08
CA GLU A 265 8.79 8.74 2.18
C GLU A 265 9.48 9.18 0.88
N LYS A 266 10.13 8.24 0.19
CA LYS A 266 10.87 8.47 -1.06
C LYS A 266 10.02 8.23 -2.31
N MET A 267 8.73 7.93 -2.16
CA MET A 267 7.87 7.55 -3.27
C MET A 267 7.84 8.68 -4.30
N LEU A 268 8.44 8.41 -5.46
CA LEU A 268 8.45 9.35 -6.57
C LEU A 268 7.05 9.48 -7.15
N ARG A 269 6.80 10.59 -7.86
CA ARG A 269 5.55 10.75 -8.59
C ARG A 269 5.44 9.67 -9.68
N PRO A 270 4.23 9.15 -9.94
CA PRO A 270 3.97 8.26 -11.07
C PRO A 270 4.59 8.81 -12.35
N GLY A 271 5.36 7.99 -13.06
CA GLY A 271 5.95 8.38 -14.34
C GLY A 271 7.33 9.05 -14.24
N SER A 272 7.89 9.25 -13.05
CA SER A 272 9.17 9.94 -12.85
C SER A 272 10.37 9.31 -13.58
N GLN A 273 10.32 8.01 -13.87
CA GLN A 273 11.35 7.28 -14.62
C GLN A 273 11.13 7.26 -16.12
N PHE A 274 9.98 7.76 -16.61
CA PHE A 274 9.71 7.83 -18.03
C PHE A 274 10.41 9.01 -18.68
N ALA A 275 10.56 8.98 -20.00
CA ALA A 275 11.09 10.10 -20.78
C ALA A 275 10.34 11.42 -20.46
N HIS A 276 11.06 12.53 -20.40
CA HIS A 276 10.51 13.85 -20.04
C HIS A 276 9.29 14.26 -20.90
N GLN A 277 9.29 13.88 -22.18
CA GLN A 277 8.15 14.10 -23.06
C GLN A 277 6.90 13.38 -22.54
N THR A 278 7.00 12.08 -22.23
CA THR A 278 5.91 11.28 -21.68
C THR A 278 5.42 11.82 -20.33
N GLN A 279 6.34 12.27 -19.46
CA GLN A 279 5.97 12.92 -18.19
C GLN A 279 5.06 14.14 -18.40
N ARG A 280 5.46 15.03 -19.32
CA ARG A 280 4.69 16.24 -19.64
C ARG A 280 3.35 15.92 -20.31
N GLU A 281 3.34 14.94 -21.20
CA GLU A 281 2.20 14.66 -22.08
C GLU A 281 1.16 13.76 -21.42
N VAL A 282 1.58 12.69 -20.74
CA VAL A 282 0.68 11.71 -20.13
C VAL A 282 0.42 12.00 -18.65
N PHE A 283 1.47 12.30 -17.87
CA PHE A 283 1.42 12.40 -16.40
C PHE A 283 1.11 13.81 -15.87
N SER A 284 0.83 14.78 -16.74
CA SER A 284 0.44 16.13 -16.31
C SER A 284 -0.92 16.12 -15.57
N GLU A 285 -0.91 16.50 -14.30
CA GLU A 285 -2.08 16.57 -13.41
C GLU A 285 -2.99 17.78 -13.72
N ASN A 286 -2.55 18.73 -14.55
CA ASN A 286 -3.15 20.07 -14.64
C ASN A 286 -4.48 20.15 -15.40
N PHE A 287 -4.91 19.09 -16.09
CA PHE A 287 -6.00 19.19 -17.07
C PHE A 287 -7.10 18.18 -16.83
N ILE A 288 -6.88 16.91 -17.18
CA ILE A 288 -7.94 15.89 -17.16
C ILE A 288 -8.43 15.56 -15.74
N GLU A 289 -7.60 15.78 -14.73
CA GLU A 289 -7.94 15.48 -13.34
C GLU A 289 -8.77 16.58 -12.66
N ASP A 290 -8.88 17.76 -13.27
CA ASP A 290 -9.79 18.81 -12.82
C ASP A 290 -11.21 18.57 -13.39
N PRO A 291 -12.19 18.19 -12.56
CA PRO A 291 -13.55 17.92 -13.02
C PRO A 291 -14.20 19.14 -13.69
N GLN A 292 -13.87 20.35 -13.24
CA GLN A 292 -14.47 21.57 -13.77
C GLN A 292 -13.93 21.89 -15.16
N PHE A 293 -12.61 21.77 -15.31
CA PHE A 293 -11.96 21.93 -16.60
C PHE A 293 -12.56 20.96 -17.62
N MET A 294 -12.63 19.67 -17.27
CA MET A 294 -13.21 18.65 -18.16
C MET A 294 -14.67 18.91 -18.51
N THR A 295 -15.48 19.36 -17.54
CA THR A 295 -16.88 19.72 -17.79
C THR A 295 -16.97 20.88 -18.78
N ASN A 296 -16.17 21.94 -18.58
CA ASN A 296 -16.13 23.09 -19.47
C ASN A 296 -15.70 22.73 -20.91
N VAL A 297 -14.69 21.87 -21.05
CA VAL A 297 -14.23 21.37 -22.35
C VAL A 297 -15.33 20.58 -23.05
N LEU A 298 -16.00 19.68 -22.32
CA LEU A 298 -17.08 18.87 -22.88
C LEU A 298 -18.30 19.72 -23.26
N GLU A 299 -18.67 20.72 -22.46
CA GLU A 299 -19.76 21.66 -22.78
C GLU A 299 -19.47 22.45 -24.07
N LYS A 300 -18.23 22.93 -24.25
CA LYS A 300 -17.83 23.62 -25.50
C LYS A 300 -17.99 22.68 -26.70
N LEU A 301 -17.48 21.46 -26.59
CA LEU A 301 -17.56 20.45 -27.65
C LEU A 301 -19.01 20.07 -28.00
N LEU A 302 -19.87 19.91 -26.99
CA LEU A 302 -21.29 19.61 -27.19
C LEU A 302 -21.99 20.76 -27.91
N ARG A 303 -21.75 22.03 -27.53
CA ARG A 303 -22.32 23.20 -28.21
C ARG A 303 -21.88 23.29 -29.67
N ASP A 304 -20.61 22.98 -29.95
CA ASP A 304 -20.11 22.99 -31.32
C ASP A 304 -20.67 21.84 -32.15
N GLN A 305 -20.85 20.67 -31.55
CA GLN A 305 -21.50 19.53 -32.17
C GLN A 305 -22.99 19.80 -32.46
N GLU A 306 -23.70 20.49 -31.56
CA GLU A 306 -25.09 20.94 -31.79
C GLU A 306 -25.20 21.90 -32.98
N LYS A 307 -24.26 22.84 -33.14
CA LYS A 307 -24.22 23.73 -34.31
C LYS A 307 -23.99 22.95 -35.60
N GLN A 308 -23.08 21.98 -35.60
CA GLN A 308 -22.75 21.16 -36.78
C GLN A 308 -23.89 20.23 -37.17
N THR A 309 -24.56 19.64 -36.18
CA THR A 309 -25.67 18.70 -36.38
C THR A 309 -27.04 19.39 -36.44
N ALA A 310 -27.11 20.72 -36.48
CA ALA A 310 -28.37 21.49 -36.39
C ALA A 310 -29.46 21.04 -37.38
N ARG A 311 -29.06 20.53 -38.57
CA ARG A 311 -29.96 20.04 -39.62
C ARG A 311 -30.32 18.55 -39.51
N PHE A 312 -29.68 17.81 -38.63
CA PHE A 312 -29.90 16.36 -38.48
C PHE A 312 -31.22 16.07 -37.76
N PRO A 313 -31.83 14.90 -38.01
CA PRO A 313 -32.93 14.38 -37.20
C PRO A 313 -32.58 14.32 -35.71
N GLN A 314 -33.59 14.46 -34.84
CA GLN A 314 -33.38 14.49 -33.38
C GLN A 314 -32.69 13.23 -32.85
N LYS A 315 -32.99 12.06 -33.42
CA LYS A 315 -32.35 10.79 -33.04
C LYS A 315 -30.84 10.80 -33.34
N GLU A 316 -30.44 11.25 -34.52
CA GLU A 316 -29.03 11.34 -34.93
C GLU A 316 -28.26 12.38 -34.11
N LYS A 317 -28.90 13.49 -33.74
CA LYS A 317 -28.33 14.48 -32.81
C LYS A 317 -28.03 13.86 -31.44
N GLN A 318 -29.00 13.14 -30.87
CA GLN A 318 -28.83 12.46 -29.57
C GLN A 318 -27.74 11.39 -29.63
N GLU A 319 -27.71 10.59 -30.70
CA GLU A 319 -26.67 9.58 -30.90
C GLU A 319 -25.28 10.20 -30.97
N ALA A 320 -25.13 11.29 -31.74
CA ALA A 320 -23.85 11.99 -31.85
C ALA A 320 -23.39 12.58 -30.50
N GLN A 321 -24.30 13.16 -29.70
CA GLN A 321 -23.98 13.65 -28.35
C GLN A 321 -23.56 12.53 -27.41
N MET A 322 -24.29 11.41 -27.42
CA MET A 322 -23.95 10.24 -26.61
C MET A 322 -22.60 9.64 -27.01
N GLN A 323 -22.29 9.59 -28.30
CA GLN A 323 -20.97 9.14 -28.79
C GLN A 323 -19.84 10.05 -28.30
N LEU A 324 -20.03 11.38 -28.32
CA LEU A 324 -19.02 12.31 -27.81
C LEU A 324 -18.79 12.13 -26.30
N ILE A 325 -19.86 12.02 -25.51
CA ILE A 325 -19.78 11.77 -24.06
C ILE A 325 -19.09 10.42 -23.78
N GLY A 326 -19.47 9.37 -24.54
CA GLY A 326 -18.85 8.05 -24.45
C GLY A 326 -17.35 8.09 -24.73
N LYS A 327 -16.93 8.76 -25.82
CA LYS A 327 -15.51 8.95 -26.15
C LYS A 327 -14.75 9.74 -25.07
N ALA A 328 -15.38 10.74 -24.47
CA ALA A 328 -14.77 11.50 -23.38
C ALA A 328 -14.56 10.66 -22.12
N LEU A 329 -15.57 9.89 -21.70
CA LEU A 329 -15.46 8.97 -20.56
C LEU A 329 -14.40 7.89 -20.82
N GLU A 330 -14.36 7.36 -22.03
CA GLU A 330 -13.36 6.37 -22.43
C GLU A 330 -11.95 6.95 -22.41
N MET A 331 -11.74 8.15 -22.93
CA MET A 331 -10.45 8.85 -22.90
C MET A 331 -9.94 9.03 -21.47
N VAL A 332 -10.79 9.52 -20.55
CA VAL A 332 -10.43 9.70 -19.13
C VAL A 332 -10.07 8.35 -18.50
N THR A 333 -10.89 7.33 -18.74
CA THR A 333 -10.68 5.98 -18.19
C THR A 333 -9.41 5.33 -18.75
N ALA A 334 -9.16 5.46 -20.05
CA ALA A 334 -8.00 4.89 -20.72
C ALA A 334 -6.70 5.56 -20.26
N ARG A 335 -6.69 6.90 -20.10
CA ARG A 335 -5.55 7.62 -19.52
C ARG A 335 -5.28 7.17 -18.09
N TYR A 336 -6.30 7.08 -17.24
CA TYR A 336 -6.14 6.61 -15.86
C TYR A 336 -5.52 5.19 -15.81
N ARG A 337 -6.05 4.27 -16.62
CA ARG A 337 -5.51 2.91 -16.73
C ARG A 337 -4.08 2.89 -17.27
N LEU A 338 -3.75 3.78 -18.20
CA LEU A 338 -2.39 3.90 -18.74
C LEU A 338 -1.40 4.34 -17.66
N ILE A 339 -1.75 5.37 -16.87
CA ILE A 339 -0.92 5.84 -15.75
C ILE A 339 -0.68 4.70 -14.74
N ASN A 340 -1.73 3.94 -14.39
CA ASN A 340 -1.59 2.79 -13.49
C ASN A 340 -0.67 1.71 -14.10
N ALA A 341 -0.88 1.34 -15.37
CA ALA A 341 -0.05 0.34 -16.04
C ALA A 341 1.42 0.78 -16.13
N CYS A 342 1.68 2.06 -16.39
CA CYS A 342 3.04 2.61 -16.39
C CYS A 342 3.66 2.60 -14.99
N SER A 343 2.89 2.93 -13.94
CA SER A 343 3.38 2.91 -12.55
C SER A 343 3.74 1.50 -12.11
N GLU A 344 2.90 0.51 -12.45
CA GLU A 344 3.18 -0.90 -12.20
C GLU A 344 4.41 -1.38 -13.00
N THR A 345 4.54 -0.94 -14.27
CA THR A 345 5.72 -1.22 -15.10
C THR A 345 7.00 -0.69 -14.45
N GLU A 346 6.98 0.53 -13.93
CA GLU A 346 8.13 1.15 -13.26
C GLU A 346 8.63 0.31 -12.06
N ILE A 347 7.71 -0.22 -11.26
CA ILE A 347 8.03 -1.09 -10.13
C ILE A 347 8.58 -2.43 -10.64
N LEU A 348 7.89 -3.06 -11.60
CA LEU A 348 8.27 -4.34 -12.17
C LEU A 348 9.63 -4.31 -12.87
N SER A 349 9.95 -3.23 -13.60
CA SER A 349 11.23 -3.04 -14.25
C SER A 349 12.39 -3.08 -13.25
N LYS A 350 12.25 -2.43 -12.09
CA LYS A 350 13.27 -2.48 -11.03
C LYS A 350 13.44 -3.87 -10.45
N VAL A 351 12.34 -4.60 -10.26
CA VAL A 351 12.38 -5.98 -9.75
C VAL A 351 13.05 -6.89 -10.78
N TYR A 352 12.65 -6.77 -12.04
CA TYR A 352 13.23 -7.50 -13.16
C TYR A 352 14.74 -7.24 -13.30
N GLN A 353 15.18 -5.98 -13.31
CA GLN A 353 16.61 -5.63 -13.40
C GLN A 353 17.43 -6.28 -12.27
N ARG A 354 16.91 -6.25 -11.02
CA ARG A 354 17.58 -6.88 -9.88
C ARG A 354 17.65 -8.40 -10.00
N GLN A 355 16.59 -9.04 -10.49
CA GLN A 355 16.56 -10.49 -10.72
C GLN A 355 17.45 -10.90 -11.90
N ALA A 356 17.43 -10.15 -13.00
CA ALA A 356 18.32 -10.38 -14.14
C ALA A 356 19.78 -10.29 -13.71
N ALA A 357 20.14 -9.23 -12.98
CA ALA A 357 21.49 -9.05 -12.45
C ALA A 357 21.93 -10.17 -11.49
N SER A 358 21.03 -10.68 -10.63
CA SER A 358 21.36 -11.79 -9.74
C SER A 358 21.53 -13.13 -10.48
N MET A 359 20.88 -13.28 -11.62
CA MET A 359 21.01 -14.43 -12.53
C MET A 359 22.17 -14.30 -13.54
N GLY A 360 22.87 -13.16 -13.55
CA GLY A 360 23.99 -12.89 -14.45
C GLY A 360 23.60 -12.39 -15.84
N TYR A 361 22.35 -11.96 -16.04
CA TYR A 361 21.87 -11.36 -17.29
C TYR A 361 22.00 -9.83 -17.28
N ASP A 362 22.15 -9.24 -18.46
CA ASP A 362 22.21 -7.78 -18.66
C ASP A 362 20.80 -7.16 -18.69
N GLU A 363 20.67 -5.86 -18.46
CA GLU A 363 19.37 -5.17 -18.42
C GLU A 363 18.75 -4.98 -19.81
N CYS A 364 19.54 -5.13 -20.88
CA CYS A 364 19.08 -4.94 -22.26
C CYS A 364 17.93 -5.86 -22.67
N HIS A 365 17.75 -7.00 -21.99
CA HIS A 365 16.66 -7.95 -22.27
C HIS A 365 15.26 -7.38 -21.98
N MET A 366 15.17 -6.28 -21.24
CA MET A 366 13.91 -5.62 -20.93
C MET A 366 13.39 -4.76 -22.10
N PHE A 367 14.25 -4.40 -23.05
CA PHE A 367 13.97 -3.37 -24.04
C PHE A 367 14.03 -3.91 -25.45
N LEU A 368 13.06 -3.49 -26.27
CA LEU A 368 13.16 -3.57 -27.72
C LEU A 368 13.26 -2.16 -28.29
N ARG A 369 13.95 -2.02 -29.42
CA ARG A 369 13.93 -0.78 -30.20
C ARG A 369 13.56 -1.07 -31.63
N PHE A 370 12.82 -0.13 -32.22
CA PHE A 370 12.56 -0.12 -33.65
C PHE A 370 13.87 0.21 -34.40
N VAL A 371 14.27 -0.66 -35.32
CA VAL A 371 15.43 -0.43 -36.20
C VAL A 371 14.93 -0.45 -37.65
N GLN A 372 15.02 0.69 -38.33
CA GLN A 372 14.69 0.74 -39.76
C GLN A 372 15.66 -0.16 -40.52
N PHE A 373 15.12 -0.90 -41.50
CA PHE A 373 15.87 -1.88 -42.27
C PHE A 373 17.12 -1.29 -42.95
N GLU A 374 17.08 -0.01 -43.29
CA GLU A 374 18.17 0.76 -43.89
C GLU A 374 19.41 0.90 -42.98
N PHE A 375 19.23 0.80 -41.66
CA PHE A 375 20.31 0.82 -40.66
C PHE A 375 20.71 -0.58 -40.16
N ALA A 376 20.07 -1.64 -40.68
CA ALA A 376 20.40 -3.00 -40.31
C ALA A 376 21.72 -3.43 -40.97
N ASN A 377 22.76 -3.64 -40.16
CA ASN A 377 24.02 -4.20 -40.65
C ASN A 377 23.87 -5.71 -40.85
N HIS A 378 24.23 -6.19 -42.05
CA HIS A 378 24.27 -7.63 -42.35
C HIS A 378 25.32 -8.32 -41.46
N LYS A 379 24.87 -9.20 -40.54
CA LYS A 379 25.75 -10.14 -39.82
C LYS A 379 25.87 -11.44 -40.62
N GLU A 380 27.09 -11.96 -40.79
CA GLU A 380 27.33 -13.23 -41.50
C GLU A 380 26.56 -14.42 -40.90
N SER A 381 26.21 -14.35 -39.62
CA SER A 381 25.42 -15.34 -38.87
C SER A 381 23.91 -15.07 -38.85
N ALA A 382 23.39 -14.08 -39.59
CA ALA A 382 21.98 -13.65 -39.53
C ALA A 382 20.94 -14.70 -39.98
N GLY A 383 21.39 -15.84 -40.54
CA GLY A 383 20.55 -16.98 -40.93
C GLY A 383 20.65 -18.20 -40.01
N ASN A 384 21.48 -18.14 -38.95
CA ASN A 384 21.57 -19.23 -37.99
C ASN A 384 20.27 -19.31 -37.16
N PRO A 385 19.77 -20.53 -36.85
CA PRO A 385 18.61 -20.67 -36.00
C PRO A 385 18.88 -20.01 -34.64
N PRO A 386 17.89 -19.32 -34.04
CA PRO A 386 18.07 -18.72 -32.73
C PRO A 386 18.42 -19.80 -31.70
N PRO A 387 19.20 -19.46 -30.66
CA PRO A 387 19.50 -20.40 -29.59
C PRO A 387 18.20 -20.99 -29.03
N VAL A 388 18.09 -22.32 -29.07
CA VAL A 388 16.88 -23.06 -28.68
C VAL A 388 16.72 -23.10 -27.15
N PHE A 389 17.83 -22.93 -26.43
CA PHE A 389 17.88 -22.98 -24.97
C PHE A 389 18.46 -21.68 -24.41
N ILE A 390 17.93 -21.23 -23.28
CA ILE A 390 18.37 -19.98 -22.62
C ILE A 390 19.84 -20.02 -22.16
N THR A 391 20.38 -21.22 -21.90
CA THR A 391 21.79 -21.42 -21.59
C THR A 391 22.72 -21.15 -22.77
N ALA A 392 22.24 -21.33 -24.02
CA ALA A 392 23.00 -21.01 -25.21
C ALA A 392 23.10 -19.49 -25.46
N VAL A 393 22.16 -18.71 -24.90
CA VAL A 393 22.28 -17.24 -24.86
C VAL A 393 23.42 -16.86 -23.91
N GLN A 394 23.45 -17.41 -22.68
CA GLN A 394 24.53 -17.16 -21.71
C GLN A 394 25.95 -17.51 -22.23
N GLU A 395 26.08 -18.46 -23.15
CA GLU A 395 27.36 -18.84 -23.75
C GLU A 395 27.78 -17.91 -24.92
N ASP A 396 26.84 -17.34 -25.67
CA ASP A 396 27.07 -16.41 -26.78
C ASP A 396 25.98 -15.32 -26.91
N ASP A 397 26.17 -14.24 -26.17
CA ASP A 397 25.30 -13.05 -26.16
C ASP A 397 25.55 -12.10 -27.35
N SER A 398 26.41 -12.45 -28.33
CA SER A 398 26.79 -11.55 -29.44
C SER A 398 25.64 -11.19 -30.39
N MET A 399 24.55 -11.95 -30.33
CA MET A 399 23.34 -11.76 -31.13
C MET A 399 22.35 -10.78 -30.50
N LEU A 400 22.52 -10.44 -29.21
CA LEU A 400 21.63 -9.53 -28.50
C LEU A 400 21.92 -8.07 -28.86
N ASP A 401 20.86 -7.30 -29.06
CA ASP A 401 20.96 -5.85 -29.14
C ASP A 401 21.14 -5.28 -27.73
N ARG A 402 22.31 -4.72 -27.42
CA ARG A 402 22.63 -4.16 -26.08
C ARG A 402 22.02 -2.79 -25.85
N TYR A 403 20.85 -2.56 -26.40
CA TYR A 403 20.13 -1.31 -26.23
C TYR A 403 19.62 -1.20 -24.79
N THR A 404 20.09 -0.18 -24.08
CA THR A 404 19.64 0.13 -22.72
C THR A 404 19.40 1.63 -22.62
N PRO A 405 18.13 2.08 -22.62
CA PRO A 405 17.82 3.49 -22.48
C PRO A 405 18.04 3.99 -21.05
N ASN A 406 18.35 5.29 -20.91
CA ASN A 406 18.53 5.94 -19.60
C ASN A 406 17.19 6.22 -18.88
N CYS A 407 16.06 6.00 -19.53
CA CYS A 407 14.71 6.22 -19.01
C CYS A 407 13.74 5.24 -19.65
N LEU A 408 12.58 5.02 -19.01
CA LEU A 408 11.52 4.20 -19.58
C LEU A 408 10.79 4.95 -20.70
N TYR A 409 10.40 4.21 -21.73
CA TYR A 409 9.51 4.68 -22.78
C TYR A 409 8.16 3.99 -22.65
N LEU A 410 7.11 4.59 -23.21
CA LEU A 410 5.85 3.85 -23.39
C LEU A 410 6.12 2.67 -24.32
N ALA A 411 5.57 1.50 -24.01
CA ALA A 411 5.82 0.27 -24.77
C ALA A 411 5.46 0.40 -26.27
N VAL A 412 4.57 1.32 -26.64
CA VAL A 412 4.24 1.61 -28.04
C VAL A 412 5.44 2.10 -28.86
N HIS A 413 6.47 2.70 -28.24
CA HIS A 413 7.68 3.15 -28.96
C HIS A 413 8.47 1.99 -29.58
N GLU A 414 8.30 0.77 -29.07
CA GLU A 414 8.90 -0.42 -29.66
C GLU A 414 8.28 -0.74 -31.04
N LEU A 415 7.05 -0.26 -31.29
CA LEU A 415 6.29 -0.53 -32.51
C LEU A 415 6.26 0.68 -33.46
N ASP A 416 6.13 1.90 -32.91
CA ASP A 416 6.10 3.14 -33.68
C ASP A 416 6.53 4.34 -32.82
N GLU A 417 7.67 4.95 -33.16
CA GLU A 417 8.18 6.16 -32.51
C GLU A 417 7.29 7.40 -32.75
N SER A 418 6.51 7.42 -33.85
CA SER A 418 5.74 8.59 -34.29
C SER A 418 4.42 8.80 -33.53
N HIS A 419 3.89 7.75 -32.89
CA HIS A 419 2.55 7.77 -32.29
C HIS A 419 2.47 8.45 -30.92
N VAL A 420 3.60 8.64 -30.23
CA VAL A 420 3.61 9.24 -28.88
C VAL A 420 3.41 10.76 -28.90
N GLY A 421 3.73 11.43 -30.00
CA GLY A 421 3.54 12.89 -30.15
C GLY A 421 2.10 13.39 -30.27
N ARG A 422 1.09 12.51 -30.14
CA ARG A 422 -0.35 12.89 -30.23
C ARG A 422 -1.10 12.85 -28.90
N LEU A 423 -0.50 12.37 -27.82
CA LEU A 423 -1.16 12.24 -26.52
C LEU A 423 -1.01 13.53 -25.71
N ILE A 424 -1.71 14.59 -26.11
CA ILE A 424 -1.68 15.86 -25.39
C ILE A 424 -3.02 16.04 -24.67
N PHE A 425 -2.97 16.19 -23.34
CA PHE A 425 -4.16 16.30 -22.50
C PHE A 425 -4.50 17.74 -22.09
N ASN A 426 -4.06 18.76 -22.83
CA ASN A 426 -4.51 20.15 -22.65
C ASN A 426 -5.82 20.42 -23.41
N ASP A 427 -6.37 21.65 -23.33
CA ASP A 427 -7.67 22.00 -23.95
C ASP A 427 -7.70 21.63 -25.45
N GLU A 428 -6.71 22.06 -26.21
CA GLU A 428 -6.62 21.80 -27.66
C GLU A 428 -6.38 20.32 -27.98
N GLY A 429 -5.53 19.64 -27.20
CA GLY A 429 -5.22 18.23 -27.36
C GLY A 429 -6.41 17.32 -27.09
N ILE A 430 -7.22 17.63 -26.06
CA ILE A 430 -8.48 16.93 -25.78
C ILE A 430 -9.46 17.12 -26.95
N HIS A 431 -9.60 18.36 -27.44
CA HIS A 431 -10.43 18.62 -28.62
C HIS A 431 -9.99 17.79 -29.83
N ALA A 432 -8.69 17.70 -30.08
CA ALA A 432 -8.13 16.93 -31.19
C ALA A 432 -8.32 15.41 -31.03
N MET A 433 -8.11 14.87 -29.82
CA MET A 433 -8.30 13.43 -29.57
C MET A 433 -9.75 12.98 -29.73
N LEU A 434 -10.70 13.82 -29.31
CA LEU A 434 -12.13 13.53 -29.43
C LEU A 434 -12.64 13.69 -30.87
N LYS A 435 -12.01 14.58 -31.66
CA LYS A 435 -12.32 14.80 -33.08
C LYS A 435 -11.40 13.96 -33.98
N GLY A 436 -11.50 12.64 -33.90
CA GLY A 436 -10.75 11.74 -34.79
C GLY A 436 -10.59 10.33 -34.24
N SER A 437 -9.46 9.71 -34.60
CA SER A 437 -9.03 8.38 -34.13
C SER A 437 -8.16 8.43 -32.86
N GLY A 438 -8.22 9.54 -32.09
CA GLY A 438 -7.32 9.79 -30.98
C GLY A 438 -7.58 8.87 -29.79
N VAL A 439 -8.85 8.61 -29.48
CA VAL A 439 -9.25 7.66 -28.42
C VAL A 439 -8.82 6.25 -28.78
N GLU A 440 -9.02 5.85 -30.04
CA GLU A 440 -8.61 4.56 -30.59
C GLU A 440 -7.07 4.41 -30.53
N SER A 441 -6.32 5.48 -30.79
CA SER A 441 -4.87 5.50 -30.63
C SER A 441 -4.46 5.33 -29.16
N LEU A 442 -5.13 6.01 -28.23
CA LEU A 442 -4.89 5.86 -26.79
C LEU A 442 -5.19 4.44 -26.30
N GLN A 443 -6.22 3.77 -26.84
CA GLN A 443 -6.50 2.37 -26.55
C GLN A 443 -5.34 1.46 -26.98
N VAL A 444 -4.79 1.66 -28.18
CA VAL A 444 -3.64 0.88 -28.66
C VAL A 444 -2.44 1.08 -27.74
N VAL A 445 -2.14 2.33 -27.36
CA VAL A 445 -1.04 2.63 -26.41
C VAL A 445 -1.25 1.91 -25.08
N LEU A 446 -2.48 1.96 -24.54
CA LEU A 446 -2.82 1.25 -23.31
C LEU A 446 -2.66 -0.27 -23.46
N MET A 447 -3.14 -0.86 -24.55
CA MET A 447 -3.04 -2.30 -24.79
C MET A 447 -1.57 -2.75 -24.85
N THR A 448 -0.73 -2.03 -25.59
CA THR A 448 0.70 -2.34 -25.68
C THR A 448 1.38 -2.19 -24.31
N GLN A 449 1.06 -1.15 -23.54
CA GLN A 449 1.61 -0.98 -22.20
C GLN A 449 1.18 -2.09 -21.24
N VAL A 450 -0.09 -2.51 -21.28
CA VAL A 450 -0.60 -3.62 -20.48
C VAL A 450 0.08 -4.93 -20.87
N LEU A 451 0.30 -5.16 -22.17
CA LEU A 451 1.01 -6.34 -22.65
C LEU A 451 2.45 -6.37 -22.12
N HIS A 452 3.20 -5.28 -22.26
CA HIS A 452 4.57 -5.16 -21.75
C HIS A 452 4.61 -5.39 -20.23
N LYS A 453 3.72 -4.74 -19.48
CA LYS A 453 3.58 -4.95 -18.05
C LYS A 453 3.33 -6.43 -17.71
N ASN A 454 2.39 -7.08 -18.38
CA ASN A 454 2.06 -8.48 -18.12
C ASN A 454 3.22 -9.42 -18.46
N ALA A 455 4.00 -9.11 -19.50
CA ALA A 455 5.22 -9.84 -19.81
C ALA A 455 6.26 -9.72 -18.69
N LEU A 456 6.46 -8.51 -18.14
CA LEU A 456 7.30 -8.31 -16.96
C LEU A 456 6.79 -9.07 -15.73
N VAL A 457 5.48 -9.04 -15.45
CA VAL A 457 4.89 -9.81 -14.35
C VAL A 457 5.21 -11.30 -14.52
N ALA A 458 4.99 -11.85 -15.71
CA ALA A 458 5.27 -13.25 -15.99
C ALA A 458 6.75 -13.58 -15.79
N ALA A 459 7.66 -12.74 -16.29
CA ALA A 459 9.10 -12.93 -16.12
C ALA A 459 9.52 -12.89 -14.64
N VAL A 460 9.04 -11.90 -13.88
CA VAL A 460 9.35 -11.75 -12.45
C VAL A 460 8.82 -12.92 -11.63
N GLN A 461 7.60 -13.38 -11.92
CA GLN A 461 7.00 -14.52 -11.24
C GLN A 461 7.72 -15.84 -11.57
N GLN A 462 8.09 -16.04 -12.84
CA GLN A 462 8.86 -17.21 -13.26
C GLN A 462 10.24 -17.23 -12.60
N ALA A 463 10.93 -16.09 -12.58
CA ALA A 463 12.23 -15.96 -11.92
C ALA A 463 12.15 -16.30 -10.42
N HIS A 464 11.08 -15.85 -9.75
CA HIS A 464 10.88 -16.13 -8.33
C HIS A 464 10.67 -17.63 -8.04
N LEU A 465 10.00 -18.36 -8.93
CA LEU A 465 9.85 -19.83 -8.81
C LEU A 465 11.16 -20.59 -9.02
N CYS A 466 12.14 -19.98 -9.68
CA CYS A 466 13.44 -20.56 -9.97
C CYS A 466 14.50 -20.28 -8.90
N GLU A 467 14.19 -19.53 -7.84
CA GLU A 467 15.13 -19.35 -6.73
C GLU A 467 15.37 -20.70 -6.03
N PRO A 468 16.64 -21.13 -5.87
CA PRO A 468 16.92 -22.40 -5.23
C PRO A 468 16.42 -22.36 -3.79
N VAL A 469 15.43 -23.20 -3.48
CA VAL A 469 15.11 -23.57 -2.10
C VAL A 469 16.42 -24.03 -1.49
N LYS A 470 16.93 -23.33 -0.47
CA LYS A 470 18.10 -23.81 0.29
C LYS A 470 17.79 -25.25 0.68
N GLU A 471 18.57 -26.20 0.15
CA GLU A 471 18.50 -27.58 0.61
C GLU A 471 18.73 -27.55 2.12
N VAL A 472 17.75 -28.03 2.88
CA VAL A 472 17.92 -28.25 4.30
C VAL A 472 19.04 -29.29 4.40
N ASP A 473 20.19 -28.88 4.91
CA ASP A 473 21.34 -29.74 5.08
C ASP A 473 21.02 -30.78 6.18
N PHE A 474 20.46 -31.92 5.77
CA PHE A 474 20.07 -33.03 6.65
C PHE A 474 21.26 -33.65 7.40
N THR A 475 22.50 -33.23 7.10
CA THR A 475 23.69 -33.64 7.84
C THR A 475 23.94 -32.84 9.13
N LYS A 476 23.12 -31.81 9.41
CA LYS A 476 23.14 -31.01 10.65
C LYS A 476 21.98 -31.29 11.63
N MET A 477 21.20 -32.35 11.40
CA MET A 477 20.39 -33.00 12.44
C MET A 477 21.18 -34.15 13.06
#